data_AF-A0A227J247-F1
#
_entry.id   AF-A0A227J247-F1
#
_cell.length_a   1.000
_cell.length_b   1.000
_cell.length_c   1.000
_cell.angle_alpha   90.00
_cell.angle_beta   90.00
_cell.angle_gamma   90.00
#
_symmetry.space_group_name_H-M   'P 1'
#
loop_
_entity.id
_entity.type
_entity.pdbx_description
1 polymer ?
#
loop_
_entity_poly.entity_id
_entity_poly.type
_entity_poly.pdbx_seq_one_letter_code
_entity_poly.pdbx_strand_id
1 'polypeptide(L)'
;VLPAAYLHDCFTYPKDHPNRKQSSAIAAKKAIAYLESIQYPQHYHDAIAHAIEAHSFSANIRPNTLEAQIVQDADRLDALGAIGVTRCIQVSTHFNAQLY
;
A
#
# COMPACT_ATOMS: atom_id res chain seq x y z
N VAL A 1 12.30 -3.56 -4.49
CA VAL A 1 11.57 -2.26 -4.42
C VAL A 1 10.53 -2.12 -5.52
N LEU A 2 10.91 -2.09 -6.81
CA LEU A 2 9.98 -1.72 -7.91
C LEU A 2 8.67 -2.53 -7.98
N PRO A 3 8.67 -3.87 -7.91
CA PRO A 3 7.40 -4.61 -7.97
C PRO A 3 6.46 -4.26 -6.82
N ALA A 4 7.00 -4.09 -5.61
CA ALA A 4 6.22 -3.65 -4.46
C ALA A 4 5.68 -2.22 -4.66
N ALA A 5 6.49 -1.30 -5.17
CA ALA A 5 6.04 0.06 -5.46
C ALA A 5 4.89 0.09 -6.50
N TYR A 6 4.93 -0.75 -7.54
CA TYR A 6 3.85 -0.82 -8.52
C TYR A 6 2.58 -1.51 -8.01
N LEU A 7 2.72 -2.49 -7.11
CA LEU A 7 1.63 -3.39 -6.74
C LEU A 7 1.09 -3.17 -5.33
N HIS A 8 1.65 -2.24 -4.55
CA HIS A 8 1.27 -2.07 -3.14
C HIS A 8 -0.24 -1.75 -2.95
N ASP A 9 -0.82 -1.04 -3.92
CA ASP A 9 -2.23 -0.65 -3.97
C ASP A 9 -3.03 -1.43 -5.04
N CYS A 10 -2.55 -2.60 -5.49
CA CYS A 10 -3.31 -3.44 -6.44
C CYS A 10 -4.63 -3.98 -5.86
N PHE A 11 -4.87 -3.79 -4.56
CA PHE A 11 -6.13 -4.03 -3.90
C PHE A 11 -6.32 -3.12 -2.69
N THR A 12 -7.49 -2.47 -2.61
CA THR A 12 -7.86 -1.62 -1.48
C THR A 12 -9.35 -1.77 -1.21
N TYR A 13 -9.73 -2.08 0.04
CA TYR A 13 -11.12 -1.92 0.45
C TYR A 13 -11.49 -0.43 0.56
N PRO A 14 -12.77 -0.06 0.37
CA PRO A 14 -13.27 1.26 0.71
C PRO A 14 -12.87 1.69 2.14
N LYS A 15 -12.67 2.99 2.36
CA LYS A 15 -12.12 3.50 3.65
C LYS A 15 -13.06 3.29 4.84
N ASP A 16 -14.35 3.08 4.60
CA ASP A 16 -15.40 2.76 5.56
C ASP A 16 -15.62 1.26 5.78
N HIS A 17 -14.95 0.40 5.01
CA HIS A 17 -15.12 -1.05 5.12
C HIS A 17 -14.50 -1.62 6.41
N PRO A 18 -15.17 -2.55 7.12
CA PRO A 18 -14.69 -3.11 8.39
C PRO A 18 -13.32 -3.78 8.27
N ASN A 19 -13.04 -4.42 7.12
CA ASN A 19 -11.79 -5.12 6.86
C ASN A 19 -10.70 -4.26 6.20
N ARG A 20 -10.82 -2.92 6.18
CA ARG A 20 -9.85 -2.04 5.49
C ARG A 20 -8.39 -2.27 5.90
N LYS A 21 -8.14 -2.69 7.14
CA LYS A 21 -6.80 -3.01 7.66
C LYS A 21 -6.16 -4.25 6.98
N GLN A 22 -6.97 -5.10 6.36
CA GLN A 22 -6.50 -6.30 5.64
C GLN A 22 -6.13 -6.01 4.18
N SER A 23 -6.32 -4.77 3.70
CA SER A 23 -6.10 -4.43 2.29
C SER A 23 -4.67 -4.73 1.84
N SER A 24 -3.66 -4.32 2.61
CA SER A 24 -2.25 -4.55 2.23
C SER A 24 -1.87 -6.03 2.23
N ALA A 25 -2.40 -6.84 3.15
CA ALA A 25 -2.21 -8.29 3.16
C ALA A 25 -2.85 -8.97 1.94
N ILE A 26 -4.03 -8.52 1.53
CA ILE A 26 -4.69 -9.05 0.32
C ILE A 26 -3.96 -8.57 -0.93
N ALA A 27 -3.50 -7.32 -0.98
CA ALA A 27 -2.68 -6.79 -2.06
C ALA A 27 -1.38 -7.58 -2.22
N ALA A 28 -0.69 -7.91 -1.13
CA ALA A 28 0.52 -8.73 -1.17
C ALA A 28 0.24 -10.11 -1.79
N LYS A 29 -0.81 -10.81 -1.34
CA LYS A 29 -1.21 -12.11 -1.92
C LYS A 29 -1.52 -12.02 -3.41
N LYS A 30 -2.26 -10.99 -3.84
CA LYS A 30 -2.59 -10.77 -5.26
C LYS A 30 -1.37 -10.42 -6.09
N ALA A 31 -0.47 -9.61 -5.54
CA ALA A 31 0.78 -9.24 -6.17
C ALA A 31 1.66 -10.47 -6.41
N ILE A 32 1.79 -11.36 -5.42
CA ILE A 32 2.55 -12.61 -5.60
C ILE A 32 1.90 -13.52 -6.64
N ALA A 33 0.58 -13.72 -6.59
CA ALA A 33 -0.12 -14.51 -7.61
C ALA A 33 0.08 -13.95 -9.03
N TYR A 34 0.07 -12.63 -9.19
CA TYR A 34 0.38 -11.99 -10.47
C TYR A 34 1.85 -12.20 -10.89
N LEU A 35 2.80 -12.02 -9.96
CA LEU A 35 4.23 -12.20 -10.22
C LEU A 35 4.56 -13.66 -10.60
N GLU A 36 3.90 -14.63 -9.97
CA GLU A 36 3.96 -16.04 -10.36
C GLU A 36 3.43 -16.25 -11.79
N SER A 37 2.31 -15.62 -12.15
CA SER A 37 1.70 -15.76 -13.47
C SER A 37 2.61 -15.29 -14.61
N ILE A 38 3.50 -14.33 -14.33
CA ILE A 38 4.48 -13.79 -15.28
C ILE A 38 5.89 -14.40 -15.10
N GLN A 39 6.01 -15.48 -14.32
CA GLN A 39 7.26 -16.19 -14.07
C GLN A 39 8.37 -15.31 -13.45
N TYR A 40 7.98 -14.33 -12.63
CA TYR A 40 8.94 -13.49 -11.91
C TYR A 40 9.70 -14.33 -10.87
N PRO A 41 11.03 -14.13 -10.69
CA PRO A 41 11.84 -15.00 -9.85
C PRO A 41 11.35 -15.13 -8.40
N GLN A 42 11.14 -16.37 -7.95
CA GLN A 42 10.54 -16.70 -6.65
C GLN A 42 11.34 -16.20 -5.45
N HIS A 43 12.67 -16.13 -5.55
CA HIS A 43 13.53 -15.67 -4.45
C HIS A 43 13.29 -14.21 -4.04
N TYR A 44 12.55 -13.43 -4.84
CA TYR A 44 12.14 -12.08 -4.48
C TYR A 44 10.74 -11.99 -3.84
N HIS A 45 9.93 -13.05 -3.92
CA HIS A 45 8.51 -12.99 -3.58
C HIS A 45 8.28 -12.60 -2.12
N ASP A 46 8.97 -13.24 -1.18
CA ASP A 46 8.82 -12.94 0.25
C ASP A 46 9.15 -11.47 0.58
N ALA A 47 10.24 -10.95 0.01
CA ALA A 47 10.65 -9.56 0.21
C ALA A 47 9.66 -8.57 -0.40
N ILE A 48 9.09 -8.89 -1.57
CA ILE A 48 8.06 -8.06 -2.23
C ILE A 48 6.77 -8.10 -1.42
N ALA A 49 6.31 -9.28 -1.01
CA ALA A 49 5.11 -9.46 -0.20
C ALA A 49 5.22 -8.65 1.09
N HIS A 50 6.31 -8.82 1.85
CA HIS A 50 6.53 -8.09 3.08
C HIS A 50 6.58 -6.56 2.87
N ALA A 51 7.22 -6.07 1.79
CA ALA A 51 7.22 -4.65 1.47
C ALA A 51 5.80 -4.10 1.18
N ILE A 52 4.97 -4.88 0.48
CA ILE A 52 3.56 -4.54 0.24
C ILE A 52 2.74 -4.64 1.53
N GLU A 53 2.96 -5.62 2.39
CA GLU A 53 2.20 -5.72 3.64
C GLU A 53 2.51 -4.55 4.59
N ALA A 54 3.79 -4.20 4.68
CA ALA A 54 4.32 -3.22 5.64
C ALA A 54 4.16 -1.76 5.21
N HIS A 55 3.91 -1.44 3.93
CA HIS A 55 3.77 -0.03 3.52
C HIS A 55 2.60 0.68 4.25
N SER A 56 1.49 -0.04 4.44
CA SER A 56 0.24 0.56 4.89
C SER A 56 0.28 1.00 6.35
N PHE A 57 -0.06 2.26 6.61
CA PHE A 57 -0.25 2.79 7.97
C PHE A 57 -1.33 2.03 8.76
N SER A 58 -2.43 1.62 8.10
CA SER A 58 -3.56 0.97 8.79
C SER A 58 -3.28 -0.49 9.19
N ALA A 59 -2.34 -1.15 8.49
CA ALA A 59 -1.91 -2.50 8.82
C ALA A 59 -1.01 -2.55 10.05
N ASN A 60 -0.30 -1.44 10.34
CA ASN A 60 0.59 -1.31 11.50
C ASN A 60 1.66 -2.41 11.59
N ILE A 61 2.19 -2.82 10.43
CA ILE A 61 3.26 -3.80 10.32
C ILE A 61 4.59 -3.05 10.22
N ARG A 62 5.58 -3.45 11.03
CA ARG A 62 6.91 -2.83 11.02
C ARG A 62 7.71 -3.32 9.80
N PRO A 63 8.26 -2.42 8.95
CA PRO A 63 9.13 -2.83 7.86
C PRO A 63 10.50 -3.27 8.40
N ASN A 64 10.86 -4.54 8.21
CA ASN A 64 12.12 -5.12 8.65
C ASN A 64 13.26 -5.05 7.61
N THR A 65 12.95 -4.76 6.34
CA THR A 65 13.94 -4.68 5.25
C THR A 65 14.11 -3.25 4.76
N LEU A 66 15.26 -2.94 4.17
CA LEU A 66 15.52 -1.63 3.59
C LEU A 66 14.52 -1.33 2.46
N GLU A 67 14.22 -2.33 1.64
CA GLU A 67 13.27 -2.20 0.54
C GLU A 67 11.84 -1.90 1.03
N ALA A 68 11.42 -2.51 2.14
CA ALA A 68 10.12 -2.24 2.74
C ALA A 68 10.06 -0.84 3.35
N GLN A 69 11.15 -0.36 3.95
CA GLN A 69 11.26 1.01 4.46
C GLN A 69 11.19 2.02 3.31
N ILE A 70 11.92 1.78 2.20
CA ILE A 70 11.88 2.66 1.02
C ILE A 70 10.48 2.76 0.44
N VAL A 71 9.76 1.64 0.28
CA VAL A 71 8.38 1.65 -0.26
C VAL A 71 7.43 2.37 0.70
N GLN A 72 7.55 2.10 2.00
CA GLN A 72 6.74 2.76 3.03
C GLN A 72 6.96 4.28 3.03
N ASP A 73 8.20 4.74 2.97
CA ASP A 73 8.51 6.17 2.97
C ASP A 73 8.04 6.84 1.68
N ALA A 74 8.22 6.20 0.52
CA ALA A 74 7.75 6.73 -0.76
C ALA A 74 6.22 6.92 -0.78
N ASP A 75 5.45 5.92 -0.34
CA ASP A 75 3.98 6.00 -0.24
C ASP A 75 3.53 7.11 0.73
N ARG A 76 4.19 7.22 1.88
CA ARG A 76 3.85 8.24 2.89
C ARG A 76 4.18 9.65 2.42
N LEU A 77 5.28 9.84 1.68
CA LEU A 77 5.64 11.14 1.13
C LEU A 77 4.57 11.67 0.15
N ASP A 78 3.93 10.79 -0.61
CA ASP A 78 2.84 11.14 -1.53
C ASP A 78 1.54 11.57 -0.81
N ALA A 79 1.42 11.22 0.48
CA ALA A 79 0.36 11.69 1.37
C ALA A 79 0.67 13.05 2.05
N LEU A 80 1.83 13.66 1.77
CA LEU A 80 2.26 14.93 2.37
C LEU A 80 2.32 16.08 1.36
N GLY A 81 2.60 17.29 1.85
CA GLY A 81 2.76 18.49 1.03
C GLY A 81 1.50 18.88 0.26
N ALA A 82 1.67 19.59 -0.85
CA ALA A 82 0.56 20.08 -1.67
C ALA A 82 -0.33 18.94 -2.19
N ILE A 83 0.28 17.85 -2.66
CA ILE A 83 -0.43 16.65 -3.15
C ILE A 83 -1.25 16.02 -2.02
N GLY A 84 -0.64 15.84 -0.84
CA GLY A 84 -1.32 15.31 0.34
C GLY A 84 -2.54 16.14 0.75
N VAL A 85 -2.42 17.47 0.76
CA VAL A 85 -3.55 18.37 1.07
C VAL A 85 -4.68 18.20 0.06
N THR A 86 -4.38 18.22 -1.25
CA THR A 86 -5.39 18.04 -2.29
C THR A 86 -6.07 16.67 -2.19
N ARG A 87 -5.31 15.59 -1.96
CA ARG A 87 -5.85 14.24 -1.75
C ARG A 87 -6.76 14.16 -0.53
N CYS A 88 -6.36 14.79 0.57
CA CYS A 88 -7.17 14.83 1.79
C CYS A 88 -8.54 15.50 1.52
N ILE A 89 -8.53 16.66 0.87
CA ILE A 89 -9.77 17.36 0.50
C ILE A 89 -10.63 16.50 -0.44
N GLN A 90 -10.04 15.91 -1.48
CA GLN A 90 -10.77 15.06 -2.44
C GLN A 90 -11.41 13.83 -1.77
N VAL A 91 -10.70 13.19 -0.84
CA VAL A 91 -11.25 12.06 -0.08
C VAL A 91 -12.37 12.55 0.84
N SER A 92 -12.18 13.64 1.57
CA SER A 92 -13.20 14.20 2.46
C SER A 92 -14.48 14.57 1.73
N THR A 93 -14.39 15.18 0.54
CA THR A 93 -15.59 15.51 -0.26
C THR A 93 -16.29 14.26 -0.76
N HIS A 94 -15.56 13.20 -1.14
CA HIS A 94 -16.15 11.91 -1.50
C HIS A 94 -16.94 11.29 -0.34
N PHE A 95 -16.45 11.44 0.89
CA PHE A 95 -17.14 10.97 2.11
C PHE A 95 -18.14 11.98 2.69
N ASN A 96 -18.35 13.12 2.02
CA ASN A 96 -19.17 14.24 2.52
C ASN A 96 -18.79 14.67 3.95
N ALA A 97 -17.51 14.57 4.28
CA ALA A 97 -16.96 14.95 5.58
C ALA A 97 -16.77 16.47 5.66
N GLN A 98 -17.04 17.05 6.82
CA GLN A 98 -16.75 18.48 7.07
C GLN A 98 -15.24 18.71 7.07
N LEU A 99 -14.83 19.81 6.44
CA LEU A 99 -13.43 20.23 6.41
C LEU A 99 -13.00 20.87 7.75
N TYR A 100 -13.93 21.55 8.43
CA TYR A 100 -13.78 22.18 9.73
C TYR A 100 -15.15 22.33 10.39
#